data_AF-A0AAV3U8J4-F1
#
_entry.id   AF-A0AAV3U8J4-F1
#
_cell.length_a   1.000
_cell.length_b   1.000
_cell.length_c   1.000
_cell.angle_alpha   90.00
_cell.angle_beta   90.00
_cell.angle_gamma   90.00
#
_symmetry.space_group_name_H-M   'P 1'
#
loop_
_entity.id
_entity.type
_entity.pdbx_description
1 polymer ?
#
loop_
_entity_poly.entity_id
_entity_poly.type
_entity_poly.pdbx_seq_one_letter_code
_entity_poly.pdbx_strand_id
1 'polypeptide(L)'
;MFAHATSHPVDPALLNISATVGEYLHRSDWRVNANANQGYSLGGLILNTAGKVIANYWLNEVYTPEIGQAHREADLHIHDLDMLSGYCAGWSLRTLLHEGLNGVPGKVEAGPPRHLSSAIGQMVNFLGTLQNEWAGAQAFSSFDTYLAPAYSGEREHPYRLKVNTFFLNASPTGVCTPGVHVQSIS
;
A
#
# COMPACT_ATOMS: atom_id res chain seq x y z
N MET A 1 21.47 -23.90 -44.90
CA MET A 1 22.23 -24.14 -43.65
C MET A 1 21.57 -23.29 -42.58
N PHE A 2 20.60 -23.86 -41.87
CA PHE A 2 19.84 -23.14 -40.85
C PHE A 2 20.73 -23.07 -39.60
N ALA A 3 21.11 -21.86 -39.20
CA ALA A 3 21.83 -21.64 -37.97
C ALA A 3 20.91 -22.02 -36.81
N HIS A 4 21.29 -23.06 -36.07
CA HIS A 4 20.72 -23.34 -34.75
C HIS A 4 21.01 -22.13 -33.86
N ALA A 5 19.97 -21.36 -33.52
CA ALA A 5 20.07 -20.38 -32.45
C ALA A 5 20.36 -21.16 -31.16
N THR A 6 21.59 -21.08 -30.68
CA THR A 6 21.97 -21.55 -29.35
C THR A 6 21.15 -20.76 -28.34
N SER A 7 20.19 -21.42 -27.70
CA SER A 7 19.51 -20.87 -26.53
C SER A 7 20.54 -20.70 -25.42
N HIS A 8 21.01 -19.47 -25.22
CA HIS A 8 21.73 -19.15 -24.00
C HIS A 8 20.82 -19.49 -22.81
N PRO A 9 21.34 -20.13 -21.74
CA PRO A 9 20.58 -20.28 -20.51
C PRO A 9 20.13 -18.87 -20.11
N VAL A 10 18.82 -18.66 -20.02
CA VAL A 10 18.28 -17.38 -19.56
C VAL A 10 18.76 -17.24 -18.12
N ASP A 11 19.61 -16.23 -17.89
CA ASP A 11 20.02 -15.86 -16.54
C ASP A 11 18.73 -15.69 -15.70
N PRO A 12 18.56 -16.39 -14.57
CA PRO A 12 17.39 -16.20 -13.71
C PRO A 12 17.23 -14.75 -13.24
N ALA A 13 18.24 -13.89 -13.39
CA ALA A 13 18.17 -12.45 -13.18
C ALA A 13 17.61 -11.64 -14.37
N LEU A 14 17.52 -12.21 -15.58
CA LEU A 14 17.04 -11.50 -16.77
C LEU A 14 15.50 -11.48 -16.84
N LEU A 15 14.92 -10.33 -16.49
CA LEU A 15 13.48 -10.09 -16.62
C LEU A 15 13.07 -9.90 -18.08
N ASN A 16 12.10 -10.68 -18.56
CA ASN A 16 11.49 -10.48 -19.88
C ASN A 16 10.45 -9.35 -19.83
N ILE A 17 10.79 -8.19 -20.37
CA ILE A 17 9.95 -6.98 -20.35
C ILE A 17 8.64 -7.18 -21.11
N SER A 18 8.69 -7.77 -22.31
CA SER A 18 7.49 -7.99 -23.14
C SER A 18 6.52 -8.94 -22.46
N ALA A 19 7.02 -9.99 -21.82
CA ALA A 19 6.19 -10.90 -21.02
C ALA A 19 5.62 -10.18 -19.79
N THR A 20 6.45 -9.46 -19.04
CA THR A 20 6.04 -8.74 -17.81
C THR A 20 4.87 -7.80 -18.06
N VAL A 21 4.97 -6.95 -19.09
CA VAL A 21 3.91 -6.00 -19.44
C VAL A 21 2.74 -6.73 -20.10
N GLY A 22 3.00 -7.64 -21.03
CA GLY A 22 1.97 -8.37 -21.77
C GLY A 22 1.07 -9.19 -20.86
N GLU A 23 1.63 -9.89 -19.86
CA GLU A 23 0.88 -10.70 -18.90
C GLU A 23 -0.13 -9.87 -18.10
N TYR A 24 0.25 -8.64 -17.73
CA TYR A 24 -0.67 -7.72 -17.07
C TYR A 24 -1.77 -7.25 -18.04
N LEU A 25 -1.39 -6.79 -19.23
CA LEU A 25 -2.35 -6.29 -20.24
C LEU A 25 -3.38 -7.35 -20.66
N HIS A 26 -2.95 -8.61 -20.77
CA HIS A 26 -3.80 -9.74 -21.13
C HIS A 26 -4.44 -10.44 -19.93
N ARG A 27 -4.09 -10.03 -18.69
CA ARG A 27 -4.53 -10.66 -17.43
C ARG A 27 -4.27 -12.17 -17.41
N SER A 28 -3.14 -12.59 -17.97
CA SER A 28 -2.80 -14.01 -18.15
C SER A 28 -1.95 -14.56 -16.99
N ASP A 29 -1.45 -13.72 -16.09
CA ASP A 29 -0.76 -14.11 -14.85
C ASP A 29 -1.70 -13.95 -13.66
N TRP A 30 -1.76 -14.96 -12.78
CA TRP A 30 -2.58 -14.92 -11.56
C TRP A 30 -2.18 -13.78 -10.62
N ARG A 31 -0.91 -13.35 -10.65
CA ARG A 31 -0.40 -12.25 -9.82
C ARG A 31 -1.08 -10.92 -10.09
N VAL A 32 -1.71 -10.77 -11.27
CA VAL A 32 -2.56 -9.60 -11.58
C VAL A 32 -3.74 -9.49 -10.60
N ASN A 33 -4.16 -10.59 -9.98
CA ASN A 33 -5.25 -10.65 -9.00
C ASN A 33 -4.76 -10.92 -7.56
N ALA A 34 -3.44 -10.86 -7.29
CA ALA A 34 -2.90 -11.15 -5.96
C ALA A 34 -3.34 -10.11 -4.91
N ASN A 35 -3.49 -8.84 -5.32
CA ASN A 35 -3.97 -7.77 -4.47
C ASN A 35 -5.45 -7.47 -4.76
N ALA A 36 -6.34 -7.94 -3.89
CA ALA A 36 -7.78 -7.75 -4.02
C ALA A 36 -8.22 -6.27 -3.96
N ASN A 37 -7.38 -5.40 -3.40
CA ASN A 37 -7.64 -3.97 -3.33
C ASN A 37 -7.25 -3.23 -4.60
N GLN A 38 -6.56 -3.90 -5.53
CA GLN A 38 -6.01 -3.32 -6.74
C GLN A 38 -6.83 -3.68 -7.98
N GLY A 39 -7.22 -2.67 -8.75
CA GLY A 39 -7.94 -2.84 -10.01
C GLY A 39 -7.02 -2.76 -11.24
N TYR A 40 -7.47 -3.34 -12.36
CA TYR A 40 -6.80 -3.17 -13.66
C TYR A 40 -6.79 -1.70 -14.07
N SER A 41 -5.62 -1.10 -13.98
CA SER A 41 -5.39 0.33 -14.21
C SER A 41 -3.94 0.59 -14.60
N LEU A 42 -3.62 1.83 -15.00
CA LEU A 42 -2.23 2.24 -15.26
C LEU A 42 -1.36 2.13 -14.00
N GLY A 43 -1.84 2.59 -12.85
CA GLY A 43 -1.08 2.41 -11.61
C GLY A 43 -0.96 0.93 -11.22
N GLY A 44 -1.96 0.11 -11.56
CA GLY A 44 -1.88 -1.33 -11.36
C GLY A 44 -0.78 -1.98 -12.21
N LEU A 45 -0.60 -1.51 -13.45
CA LEU A 45 0.49 -1.96 -14.32
C LEU A 45 1.85 -1.58 -13.73
N ILE A 46 1.98 -0.34 -13.25
CA ILE A 46 3.22 0.17 -12.64
C ILE A 46 3.59 -0.68 -11.43
N LEU A 47 2.64 -0.88 -10.50
CA LEU A 47 2.84 -1.65 -9.28
C LEU A 47 3.09 -3.13 -9.58
N ASN A 48 2.37 -3.75 -10.53
CA ASN A 48 2.61 -5.15 -10.91
C ASN A 48 4.02 -5.34 -11.50
N THR A 49 4.45 -4.40 -12.35
CA THR A 49 5.78 -4.43 -12.97
C THR A 49 6.87 -4.26 -11.91
N ALA A 50 6.74 -3.24 -11.06
CA ALA A 50 7.68 -3.00 -9.96
C ALA A 50 7.73 -4.20 -8.99
N GLY A 51 6.56 -4.75 -8.63
CA GLY A 51 6.43 -5.90 -7.74
C GLY A 51 7.12 -7.15 -8.27
N LYS A 52 7.01 -7.43 -9.58
CA LYS A 52 7.77 -8.53 -10.21
C LYS A 52 9.28 -8.33 -10.09
N VAL A 53 9.78 -7.11 -10.24
CA VAL A 53 11.22 -6.81 -10.11
C VAL A 53 11.66 -7.02 -8.65
N ILE A 54 10.94 -6.44 -7.69
CA ILE A 54 11.29 -6.52 -6.27
C ILE A 54 11.18 -7.95 -5.73
N ALA A 55 10.18 -8.73 -6.17
CA ALA A 55 10.06 -10.13 -5.77
C ALA A 55 11.26 -10.98 -6.23
N ASN A 56 11.77 -10.73 -7.45
CA ASN A 56 12.97 -11.41 -7.91
C ASN A 56 14.23 -10.94 -7.15
N TYR A 57 14.32 -9.66 -6.81
CA TYR A 57 15.41 -9.15 -5.97
C TYR A 57 15.44 -9.85 -4.60
N TRP A 58 14.28 -9.95 -3.92
CA TRP A 58 14.18 -10.70 -2.67
C TRP A 58 14.68 -12.14 -2.81
N LEU A 59 14.19 -12.88 -3.80
CA LEU A 59 14.43 -14.32 -3.95
C LEU A 59 15.82 -14.67 -4.54
N ASN A 60 16.50 -13.71 -5.17
CA ASN A 60 17.82 -13.92 -5.78
C ASN A 60 18.96 -13.32 -4.95
N GLU A 61 18.73 -12.16 -4.34
CA GLU A 61 19.80 -11.36 -3.74
C GLU A 61 19.74 -11.31 -2.20
N VAL A 62 18.55 -11.44 -1.61
CA VAL A 62 18.37 -11.25 -0.16
C VAL A 62 18.16 -12.57 0.57
N TYR A 63 17.24 -13.41 0.09
CA TYR A 63 17.01 -14.73 0.65
C TYR A 63 18.08 -15.73 0.20
N THR A 64 18.28 -16.77 1.00
CA THR A 64 19.17 -17.86 0.58
C THR A 64 18.54 -18.61 -0.61
N PRO A 65 19.37 -19.25 -1.46
CA PRO A 65 18.87 -20.01 -2.61
C PRO A 65 17.82 -21.07 -2.22
N GLU A 66 17.96 -21.70 -1.05
CA GLU A 66 17.04 -22.73 -0.55
C GLU A 66 15.65 -22.14 -0.24
N ILE A 67 15.59 -20.96 0.37
CA ILE A 67 14.32 -20.26 0.63
C ILE A 67 13.69 -19.82 -0.70
N GLY A 68 14.50 -19.29 -1.60
CA GLY A 68 14.06 -18.88 -2.93
C GLY A 68 13.50 -20.06 -3.75
N GLN A 69 14.13 -21.22 -3.67
CA GLN A 69 13.66 -22.45 -4.31
C GLN A 69 12.37 -22.96 -3.68
N ALA A 70 12.31 -23.05 -2.35
CA ALA A 70 11.11 -23.49 -1.64
C ALA A 70 9.88 -22.62 -1.95
N HIS A 71 10.06 -21.30 -2.12
CA HIS A 71 8.99 -20.41 -2.58
C HIS A 71 8.55 -20.71 -4.02
N ARG A 72 9.50 -20.91 -4.94
CA ARG A 72 9.21 -21.18 -6.37
C ARG A 72 8.60 -22.54 -6.62
N GLU A 73 8.99 -23.54 -5.83
CA GLU A 73 8.46 -24.91 -5.85
C GLU A 73 7.17 -25.06 -5.04
N ALA A 74 6.72 -23.97 -4.39
CA ALA A 74 5.51 -23.89 -3.57
C ALA A 74 5.53 -24.77 -2.31
N ASP A 75 6.71 -25.12 -1.80
CA ASP A 75 6.88 -25.72 -0.47
C ASP A 75 6.52 -24.76 0.66
N LEU A 76 6.70 -23.46 0.40
CA LEU A 76 6.24 -22.37 1.26
C LEU A 76 5.75 -21.19 0.43
N HIS A 77 4.98 -20.30 1.06
CA HIS A 77 4.57 -19.04 0.47
C HIS A 77 5.13 -17.88 1.30
N ILE A 78 5.83 -16.97 0.64
CA ILE A 78 6.33 -15.73 1.25
C ILE A 78 5.40 -14.63 0.80
N HIS A 79 4.75 -14.00 1.78
CA HIS A 79 3.80 -12.93 1.52
C HIS A 79 4.51 -11.62 1.11
N ASP A 80 3.84 -10.83 0.28
CA ASP A 80 4.17 -9.42 0.01
C ASP A 80 5.58 -9.16 -0.57
N LEU A 81 6.10 -10.12 -1.33
CA LEU A 81 7.38 -9.99 -2.03
C LEU A 81 7.42 -8.86 -3.07
N ASP A 82 6.28 -8.31 -3.46
CA ASP A 82 6.16 -7.18 -4.38
C ASP A 82 6.59 -5.84 -3.76
N MET A 83 6.81 -5.79 -2.44
CA MET A 83 7.23 -4.60 -1.72
C MET A 83 8.54 -4.86 -0.95
N LEU A 84 9.46 -3.90 -1.01
CA LEU A 84 10.68 -3.88 -0.20
C LEU A 84 10.45 -2.99 1.02
N SER A 85 9.46 -3.34 1.83
CA SER A 85 9.05 -2.55 2.99
C SER A 85 8.45 -3.41 4.09
N GLY A 86 7.95 -2.78 5.15
CA GLY A 86 7.20 -3.49 6.19
C GLY A 86 5.81 -3.94 5.72
N TYR A 87 5.22 -4.90 6.42
CA TYR A 87 3.88 -5.40 6.13
C TYR A 87 2.80 -4.41 6.59
N CYS A 88 2.29 -4.54 7.82
CA CYS A 88 1.27 -3.66 8.38
C CYS A 88 1.87 -2.69 9.40
N ALA A 89 1.23 -1.53 9.55
CA ALA A 89 1.58 -0.58 10.61
C ALA A 89 0.34 0.03 11.29
N GLY A 90 0.47 0.22 12.61
CA GLY A 90 -0.48 0.96 13.43
C GLY A 90 0.13 2.31 13.83
N TRP A 91 -0.65 3.38 13.67
CA TRP A 91 -0.21 4.75 13.88
C TRP A 91 -0.93 5.39 15.06
N SER A 92 -0.18 6.22 15.78
CA SER A 92 -0.70 7.04 16.86
C SER A 92 -1.48 8.21 16.29
N LEU A 93 -2.82 8.12 16.34
CA LEU A 93 -3.68 9.25 15.97
C LEU A 93 -3.40 10.46 16.88
N ARG A 94 -3.11 10.19 18.16
CA ARG A 94 -2.67 11.22 19.12
C ARG A 94 -1.50 12.05 18.58
N THR A 95 -0.46 11.38 18.08
CA THR A 95 0.74 12.05 17.55
C THR A 95 0.37 12.94 16.37
N LEU A 96 -0.37 12.40 15.40
CA LEU A 96 -0.84 13.19 14.24
C LEU A 96 -1.66 14.42 14.67
N LEU A 97 -2.54 14.29 15.67
CA LEU A 97 -3.36 15.41 16.14
C LEU A 97 -2.57 16.43 16.98
N HIS A 98 -1.47 16.03 17.63
CA HIS A 98 -0.66 16.92 18.46
C HIS A 98 0.49 17.60 17.72
N GLU A 99 1.02 16.98 16.67
CA GLU A 99 2.14 17.50 15.89
C GLU A 99 1.66 18.07 14.56
N GLY A 100 0.58 17.53 14.01
CA GLY A 100 0.17 17.76 12.63
C GLY A 100 0.96 16.89 11.65
N LEU A 101 0.88 17.23 10.36
CA LEU A 101 1.57 16.54 9.27
C LEU A 101 2.81 17.36 8.87
N ASN A 102 4.00 17.00 9.34
CA ASN A 102 5.23 17.78 9.19
C ASN A 102 6.50 16.91 9.10
N GLY A 103 7.67 17.53 8.98
CA GLY A 103 8.97 16.86 9.16
C GLY A 103 9.65 16.37 7.89
N VAL A 104 9.09 16.67 6.71
CA VAL A 104 9.64 16.22 5.41
C VAL A 104 10.14 17.42 4.59
N PRO A 105 11.46 17.55 4.37
CA PRO A 105 12.03 18.66 3.62
C PRO A 105 11.41 18.83 2.22
N GLY A 106 11.04 20.07 1.89
CA GLY A 106 10.47 20.40 0.58
C GLY A 106 9.03 19.93 0.37
N LYS A 107 8.33 19.47 1.42
CA LYS A 107 6.90 19.15 1.38
C LYS A 107 6.09 20.17 2.17
N VAL A 108 4.82 20.30 1.81
CA VAL A 108 3.88 21.15 2.54
C VAL A 108 3.60 20.52 3.89
N GLU A 109 3.68 21.33 4.94
CA GLU A 109 3.39 20.91 6.30
C GLU A 109 2.08 21.52 6.80
N ALA A 110 1.46 20.85 7.76
CA ALA A 110 0.30 21.34 8.48
C ALA A 110 0.52 21.12 9.98
N GLY A 111 0.32 22.17 10.79
CA GLY A 111 0.34 22.05 12.24
C GLY A 111 -0.90 21.33 12.80
N PRO A 112 -1.02 21.25 14.13
CA PRO A 112 -2.12 20.56 14.80
C PRO A 112 -3.50 21.04 14.35
N PRO A 113 -4.42 20.14 13.97
CA PRO A 113 -5.73 20.52 13.46
C PRO A 113 -6.60 21.15 14.56
N ARG A 114 -7.25 22.27 14.25
CA ARG A 114 -8.17 22.98 15.18
C ARG A 114 -9.64 22.67 14.96
N HIS A 115 -9.97 22.01 13.84
CA HIS A 115 -11.32 21.63 13.47
C HIS A 115 -11.35 20.18 13.01
N LEU A 116 -12.48 19.49 13.22
CA LEU A 116 -12.66 18.08 12.84
C LEU A 116 -12.40 17.84 11.34
N SER A 117 -12.83 18.76 10.48
CA SER A 117 -12.57 18.67 9.04
C SER A 117 -11.08 18.69 8.71
N SER A 118 -10.29 19.53 9.40
CA SER A 118 -8.83 19.58 9.25
C SER A 118 -8.17 18.31 9.78
N ALA A 119 -8.65 17.76 10.91
CA ALA A 119 -8.15 16.51 11.46
C ALA A 119 -8.38 15.35 10.47
N ILE A 120 -9.60 15.20 9.96
CA ILE A 120 -9.94 14.19 8.95
C ILE A 120 -9.10 14.37 7.68
N GLY A 121 -8.93 15.60 7.20
CA GLY A 121 -8.10 15.89 6.03
C GLY A 121 -6.65 15.45 6.23
N GLN A 122 -6.07 15.72 7.41
CA GLN A 122 -4.72 15.26 7.75
C GLN A 122 -4.65 13.74 7.88
N MET A 123 -5.66 13.08 8.46
CA MET A 123 -5.73 11.62 8.57
C MET A 123 -5.79 10.93 7.21
N VAL A 124 -6.64 11.42 6.31
CA VAL A 124 -6.74 10.92 4.93
C VAL A 124 -5.41 11.11 4.20
N ASN A 125 -4.80 12.31 4.31
CA ASN A 125 -3.53 12.59 3.64
C ASN A 125 -2.39 11.70 4.18
N PHE A 126 -2.36 11.49 5.49
CA PHE A 126 -1.39 10.61 6.14
C PHE A 126 -1.50 9.17 5.62
N LEU A 127 -2.70 8.59 5.63
CA LEU A 127 -2.93 7.23 5.14
C LEU A 127 -2.69 7.10 3.62
N GLY A 128 -3.09 8.10 2.84
CA GLY A 128 -2.84 8.14 1.40
C GLY A 128 -1.36 8.23 1.05
N THR A 129 -0.57 8.96 1.86
CA THR A 129 0.90 9.03 1.69
C THR A 129 1.53 7.66 1.94
N LEU A 130 1.11 6.96 2.99
CA LEU A 130 1.71 5.69 3.40
C LEU A 130 1.27 4.48 2.59
N GLN A 131 0.23 4.61 1.77
CA GLN A 131 -0.33 3.50 1.01
C GLN A 131 0.68 2.80 0.08
N ASN A 132 1.69 3.53 -0.40
CA ASN A 132 2.75 2.96 -1.26
C ASN A 132 4.07 2.74 -0.51
N GLU A 133 4.08 2.90 0.82
CA GLU A 133 5.28 2.71 1.66
C GLU A 133 5.20 1.41 2.47
N TRP A 134 4.03 0.77 2.53
CA TRP A 134 3.78 -0.46 3.28
C TRP A 134 2.99 -1.44 2.42
N ALA A 135 3.25 -2.73 2.55
CA ALA A 135 2.56 -3.74 1.75
C ALA A 135 1.15 -4.05 2.24
N GLY A 136 0.95 -3.97 3.56
CA GLY A 136 -0.26 -4.37 4.25
C GLY A 136 -1.06 -3.21 4.81
N ALA A 137 -2.01 -3.57 5.68
CA ALA A 137 -2.96 -2.65 6.28
C ALA A 137 -2.30 -1.56 7.13
N GLN A 138 -2.88 -0.36 7.07
CA GLN A 138 -2.49 0.81 7.85
C GLN A 138 -3.65 1.19 8.77
N ALA A 139 -3.36 1.41 10.05
CA ALA A 139 -4.41 1.62 11.03
C ALA A 139 -4.18 2.83 11.95
N PHE A 140 -5.26 3.47 12.36
CA PHE A 140 -5.24 4.36 13.53
C PHE A 140 -5.86 3.67 14.74
N SER A 141 -5.17 3.77 15.87
CA SER A 141 -5.67 3.28 17.16
C SER A 141 -6.45 4.36 17.92
N SER A 142 -7.44 3.93 18.72
CA SER A 142 -8.25 4.80 19.60
C SER A 142 -8.93 5.96 18.87
N PHE A 143 -9.49 5.66 17.69
CA PHE A 143 -10.07 6.64 16.77
C PHE A 143 -11.18 7.47 17.42
N ASP A 144 -12.10 6.79 18.09
CA ASP A 144 -13.20 7.38 18.84
C ASP A 144 -12.72 8.29 19.97
N THR A 145 -11.76 7.80 20.76
CA THR A 145 -11.23 8.46 21.95
C THR A 145 -10.55 9.77 21.58
N TYR A 146 -9.74 9.76 20.52
CA TYR A 146 -9.01 10.96 20.11
C TYR A 146 -9.85 11.93 19.29
N LEU A 147 -10.94 11.49 18.67
CA LEU A 147 -11.88 12.40 18.00
C LEU A 147 -13.03 12.89 18.89
N ALA A 148 -13.26 12.26 20.06
CA ALA A 148 -14.32 12.66 21.00
C ALA A 148 -14.28 14.15 21.40
N PRO A 149 -13.12 14.79 21.67
CA PRO A 149 -13.09 16.22 21.98
C PRO A 149 -13.60 17.12 20.86
N ALA A 150 -13.53 16.68 19.60
CA ALA A 150 -14.07 17.43 18.47
C ALA A 150 -15.61 17.40 18.41
N TYR A 151 -16.25 16.47 19.12
CA TYR A 151 -17.71 16.36 19.22
C TYR A 151 -18.32 17.40 20.17
N SER A 152 -17.61 17.80 21.24
CA SER A 152 -18.18 18.62 22.32
C SER A 152 -18.63 20.03 21.92
N GLY A 153 -18.36 20.45 20.67
CA GLY A 153 -18.83 21.71 20.09
C GLY A 153 -19.65 21.54 18.79
N GLU A 154 -19.98 20.31 18.39
CA GLU A 154 -20.69 20.03 17.13
C GLU A 154 -22.07 19.40 17.35
N ARG A 155 -23.02 19.71 16.45
CA ARG A 155 -24.28 18.96 16.37
C ARG A 155 -24.00 17.58 15.77
N GLU A 156 -24.77 16.57 16.18
CA GLU A 156 -24.59 15.17 15.76
C GLU A 156 -24.51 15.01 14.24
N HIS A 157 -25.44 15.62 13.49
CA HIS A 157 -25.50 15.47 12.04
C HIS A 157 -24.24 16.00 11.31
N PRO A 158 -23.77 17.24 11.55
CA PRO A 158 -22.46 17.70 11.04
C PRO A 158 -21.27 16.80 11.40
N TYR A 159 -21.22 16.29 12.62
CA TYR A 159 -20.14 15.39 13.05
C TYR A 159 -20.14 14.10 12.24
N ARG A 160 -21.31 13.45 12.11
CA ARG A 160 -21.47 12.21 11.33
C ARG A 160 -21.13 12.41 9.86
N LEU A 161 -21.52 13.54 9.26
CA LEU A 161 -21.14 13.86 7.89
C LEU A 161 -19.63 13.93 7.72
N LYS A 162 -18.91 14.59 8.63
CA LYS A 162 -17.45 14.69 8.60
C LYS A 162 -16.81 13.32 8.78
N VAL A 163 -17.23 12.52 9.76
CA VAL A 163 -16.70 11.16 9.93
C VAL A 163 -16.96 10.31 8.68
N ASN A 164 -18.12 10.45 8.03
CA ASN A 164 -18.38 9.78 6.76
C ASN A 164 -17.44 10.24 5.63
N THR A 165 -17.03 11.52 5.61
CA THR A 165 -16.04 11.98 4.61
C THR A 165 -14.67 11.36 4.82
N PHE A 166 -14.29 10.99 6.06
CA PHE A 166 -13.09 10.19 6.29
C PHE A 166 -13.18 8.85 5.55
N PHE A 167 -14.24 8.08 5.77
CA PHE A 167 -14.39 6.75 5.14
C PHE A 167 -14.50 6.81 3.62
N LEU A 168 -15.18 7.82 3.08
CA LEU A 168 -15.25 8.04 1.64
C LEU A 168 -13.88 8.33 1.03
N ASN A 169 -13.07 9.16 1.69
CA ASN A 169 -11.78 9.59 1.16
C ASN A 169 -10.63 8.63 1.48
N ALA A 170 -10.75 7.85 2.56
CA ALA A 170 -9.81 6.78 2.92
C ALA A 170 -9.99 5.53 2.05
N SER A 171 -11.09 5.45 1.29
CA SER A 171 -11.37 4.40 0.30
C SER A 171 -11.51 5.00 -1.10
N PRO A 172 -10.47 5.67 -1.65
CA PRO A 172 -10.59 6.34 -2.93
C PRO A 172 -10.88 5.33 -4.05
N THR A 173 -11.72 5.73 -5.00
CA THR A 173 -11.95 5.00 -6.26
C THR A 173 -10.72 5.15 -7.16
N GLY A 174 -9.64 4.47 -6.82
CA GLY A 174 -8.33 4.55 -7.48
C GLY A 174 -7.65 3.19 -7.62
N VAL A 175 -6.42 3.22 -8.13
CA VAL A 175 -5.60 2.06 -8.49
C VAL A 175 -5.59 0.96 -7.43
N CYS A 176 -5.45 1.35 -6.16
CA CYS A 176 -5.51 0.46 -5.02
C CYS A 176 -6.32 1.16 -3.92
N THR A 177 -7.21 0.45 -3.23
CA THR A 177 -7.85 0.95 -2.01
C THR A 177 -6.95 0.62 -0.82
N PRO A 178 -6.50 1.57 0.00
CA PRO A 178 -5.64 1.23 1.13
C PRO A 178 -6.42 0.35 2.11
N GLY A 179 -5.76 -0.67 2.67
CA GLY A 179 -6.30 -1.46 3.76
C GLY A 179 -6.35 -0.61 5.03
N VAL A 180 -7.35 0.27 5.16
CA VAL A 180 -7.49 1.16 6.31
C VAL A 180 -8.31 0.49 7.40
N HIS A 181 -7.76 0.45 8.61
CA HIS A 181 -8.47 0.00 9.79
C HIS A 181 -8.50 1.10 10.86
N VAL A 182 -9.65 1.30 11.49
CA VAL A 182 -9.76 2.19 12.66
C VAL A 182 -10.30 1.38 13.82
N GLN A 183 -9.61 1.45 14.95
CA GLN A 183 -10.00 0.73 16.16
C GLN A 183 -10.64 1.68 17.17
N SER A 184 -11.82 1.28 17.64
CA SER A 184 -12.47 1.83 18.83
C SER A 184 -12.02 1.00 20.05
N ILE A 185 -11.89 1.66 21.20
CA ILE A 185 -11.54 1.01 22.48
C ILE A 185 -12.70 1.02 23.48
N SER A 186 -13.94 1.21 23.01
CA SER A 186 -15.14 1.15 23.85
C SER A 186 -15.67 -0.26 24.04
#